data_AF-A0A5E7V909-F1
#
_entry.id   AF-A0A5E7V909-F1
#
_cell.length_a   1.000
_cell.length_b   1.000
_cell.length_c   1.000
_cell.angle_alpha   90.00
_cell.angle_beta   90.00
_cell.angle_gamma   90.00
#
_symmetry.space_group_name_H-M   'P 1'
#
loop_
_entity.id
_entity.type
_entity.pdbx_description
1 polymer ?
#
loop_
_entity_poly.entity_id
_entity_poly.type
_entity_poly.pdbx_seq_one_letter_code
_entity_poly.pdbx_strand_id
1 'polypeptide(L)'
;MSPAEQGFVFSMLLKHRELSTRPIGRSAYPDEIRAARILFDCRQSVLNDFDEFLFGQGLGLRVLEGIADLGVPDQNGRPIVYYILCRRFGEESPSYVDAKAFFSDFRDRRRERNADEEIVELNKNSSVFWIARLWLTLQYFFYDRIDRQVGNLYDWRNALVKETDFITQLKTDIETMGNTGRPEGEAGLLWDDYWQKRASIPQIARRFFKLMKQYRMIEQTDQDGIWRQSLVAAVDMSGIADRSLRYLMPAVDQALLTRAQSLINGYEELFVGEEDAPDSRD
;
A
#
# COMPACT_ATOMS: atom_id res chain seq x y z
N MET A 1 -11.85 13.22 22.71
CA MET A 1 -10.69 13.88 22.10
C MET A 1 -10.95 15.37 22.10
N SER A 2 -10.03 16.16 22.64
CA SER A 2 -10.09 17.63 22.57
C SER A 2 -9.64 18.12 21.18
N PRO A 3 -9.97 19.36 20.78
CA PRO A 3 -9.51 19.92 19.50
C PRO A 3 -7.98 19.94 19.35
N ALA A 4 -7.25 20.16 20.46
CA ALA A 4 -5.79 20.13 20.47
C ALA A 4 -5.24 18.72 20.21
N GLU A 5 -5.86 17.70 20.81
CA GLU A 5 -5.50 16.29 20.56
C GLU A 5 -5.83 15.89 19.13
N GLN A 6 -6.97 16.33 18.60
CA GLN A 6 -7.38 16.06 17.22
C GLN A 6 -6.38 16.64 16.22
N GLY A 7 -5.97 17.91 16.39
CA GLY A 7 -4.96 18.54 15.55
C GLY A 7 -3.60 17.82 15.63
N PHE A 8 -3.21 17.40 16.84
CA PHE A 8 -1.97 16.63 17.04
C PHE A 8 -2.03 15.27 16.34
N VAL A 9 -3.08 14.47 16.58
CA VAL A 9 -3.26 13.15 15.97
C VAL A 9 -3.30 13.25 14.44
N PHE A 10 -4.05 14.21 13.91
CA PHE A 10 -4.11 14.46 12.47
C PHE A 10 -2.74 14.78 11.88
N SER A 11 -1.95 15.65 12.54
CA SER A 11 -0.59 15.97 12.09
C SER A 11 0.33 14.76 12.09
N MET A 12 0.19 13.87 13.10
CA MET A 12 0.98 12.64 13.18
C MET A 12 0.56 11.63 12.11
N LEU A 13 -0.74 11.48 11.86
CA LEU A 13 -1.27 10.63 10.78
C LEU A 13 -0.82 11.13 9.40
N LEU A 14 -0.81 12.44 9.14
CA LEU A 14 -0.28 12.98 7.88
C LEU A 14 1.22 12.71 7.72
N LYS A 15 1.99 12.82 8.79
CA LYS A 15 3.45 12.64 8.78
C LYS A 15 3.87 11.18 8.64
N HIS A 16 3.20 10.28 9.35
CA HIS A 16 3.61 8.88 9.47
C HIS A 16 2.74 7.93 8.64
N ARG A 17 1.51 8.30 8.30
CA ARG A 17 0.45 7.49 7.65
C ARG A 17 0.03 6.23 8.40
N GLU A 18 0.85 5.75 9.31
CA GLU A 18 0.60 4.64 10.22
C GLU A 18 1.01 5.09 11.63
N LEU A 19 0.11 4.88 12.58
CA LEU A 19 0.42 4.97 14.00
C LEU A 19 0.14 3.61 14.63
N SER A 20 1.03 3.14 15.49
CA SER A 20 0.82 1.91 16.24
C SER A 20 1.02 2.15 17.73
N THR A 21 0.20 1.47 18.55
CA THR A 21 0.43 1.44 20.00
C THR A 21 1.79 0.80 20.32
N ARG A 22 2.24 -0.14 19.48
CA ARG A 22 3.59 -0.73 19.47
C ARG A 22 3.98 -1.18 18.05
N PRO A 23 4.72 -0.35 17.29
CA PRO A 23 5.15 -0.73 15.95
C PRO A 23 6.11 -1.92 15.99
N ILE A 24 6.05 -2.76 14.95
CA ILE A 24 6.85 -3.97 14.83
C ILE A 24 7.86 -3.83 13.69
N GLY A 25 9.10 -4.23 13.95
CA GLY A 25 10.18 -4.18 12.96
C GLY A 25 10.77 -2.78 12.76
N ARG A 26 10.34 -1.79 13.54
CA ARG A 26 10.98 -0.47 13.62
C ARG A 26 10.84 0.11 15.03
N SER A 27 11.70 1.06 15.35
CA SER A 27 11.58 1.86 16.57
C SER A 27 10.31 2.71 16.53
N ALA A 28 9.65 2.81 17.68
CA ALA A 28 8.51 3.68 17.86
C ALA A 28 8.96 5.12 18.09
N TYR A 29 8.31 6.07 17.43
CA TYR A 29 8.54 7.49 17.72
C TYR A 29 7.72 7.91 18.96
N PRO A 30 8.25 8.73 19.88
CA PRO A 30 7.50 9.15 21.07
C PRO A 30 6.15 9.81 20.76
N ASP A 31 6.12 10.67 19.73
CA ASP A 31 4.90 11.35 19.29
C ASP A 31 3.90 10.39 18.63
N GLU A 32 4.40 9.36 17.93
CA GLU A 32 3.57 8.30 17.35
C GLU A 32 2.85 7.52 18.46
N ILE A 33 3.59 7.06 19.47
CA ILE A 33 3.00 6.33 20.61
C ILE A 33 1.95 7.20 21.30
N ARG A 34 2.25 8.49 21.50
CA ARG A 34 1.31 9.43 22.12
C ARG A 34 0.04 9.54 21.29
N ALA A 35 0.14 9.72 19.99
CA ALA A 35 -1.02 9.84 19.11
C ALA A 35 -1.82 8.53 19.06
N ALA A 36 -1.16 7.37 18.98
CA ALA A 36 -1.81 6.07 19.02
C ALA A 36 -2.53 5.81 20.35
N ARG A 37 -1.98 6.26 21.48
CA ARG A 37 -2.65 6.18 22.79
C ARG A 37 -3.89 7.07 22.86
N ILE A 38 -3.82 8.30 22.36
CA ILE A 38 -4.99 9.19 22.28
C ILE A 38 -6.12 8.50 21.50
N LEU A 39 -5.80 7.87 20.36
CA LEU A 39 -6.78 7.13 19.57
C LEU A 39 -7.31 5.90 20.30
N PHE A 40 -6.44 5.13 20.95
CA PHE A 40 -6.80 3.92 21.70
C PHE A 40 -7.71 4.20 22.90
N ASP A 41 -7.49 5.31 23.60
CA ASP A 41 -8.28 5.69 24.77
C ASP A 41 -9.62 6.36 24.39
N CYS A 42 -9.85 6.65 23.11
CA CYS A 42 -11.11 7.23 22.65
C CYS A 42 -12.24 6.21 22.63
N ARG A 43 -13.44 6.67 23.00
CA ARG A 43 -14.67 5.91 22.77
C ARG A 43 -14.98 5.85 21.27
N GLN A 44 -15.67 4.81 20.83
CA GLN A 44 -16.03 4.62 19.42
C GLN A 44 -16.75 5.82 18.81
N SER A 45 -17.65 6.50 19.55
CA SER A 45 -18.34 7.70 19.05
C SER A 45 -17.37 8.82 18.67
N VAL A 46 -16.33 9.03 19.48
CA VAL A 46 -15.31 10.05 19.25
C VAL A 46 -14.41 9.68 18.05
N LEU A 47 -14.14 8.39 17.87
CA LEU A 47 -13.42 7.90 16.70
C LEU A 47 -14.24 8.09 15.41
N ASN A 48 -15.56 7.88 15.48
CA ASN A 48 -16.46 8.13 14.36
C ASN A 48 -16.50 9.63 14.00
N ASP A 49 -16.61 10.52 14.99
CA ASP A 49 -16.55 11.98 14.77
C ASP A 49 -15.21 12.39 14.11
N PHE A 50 -14.11 11.76 14.53
CA PHE A 50 -12.80 12.01 13.94
C PHE A 50 -12.70 11.48 12.50
N ASP A 51 -13.27 10.31 12.20
CA ASP A 51 -13.33 9.77 10.84
C ASP A 51 -14.21 10.66 9.94
N GLU A 52 -15.30 11.24 10.45
CA GLU A 52 -16.12 12.23 9.73
C GLU A 52 -15.33 13.52 9.42
N PHE A 53 -14.51 13.99 10.36
CA PHE A 53 -13.58 15.09 10.11
C PHE A 53 -12.55 14.76 9.00
N LEU A 54 -12.03 13.54 8.97
CA LEU A 54 -11.13 13.08 7.90
C LEU A 54 -11.89 12.94 6.57
N PHE A 55 -13.13 12.48 6.63
CA PHE A 55 -14.01 12.32 5.49
C PHE A 55 -14.22 13.63 4.74
N GLY A 56 -14.46 14.73 5.46
CA GLY A 56 -14.58 16.07 4.87
C GLY A 56 -13.33 16.55 4.11
N GLN A 57 -12.20 15.84 4.24
CA GLN A 57 -10.93 16.13 3.58
C GLN A 57 -10.55 15.07 2.53
N GLY A 58 -11.44 14.12 2.21
CA GLY A 58 -11.15 13.02 1.28
C GLY A 58 -10.23 11.94 1.86
N LEU A 59 -10.09 11.90 3.19
CA LEU A 59 -9.29 10.93 3.93
C LEU A 59 -10.20 9.98 4.72
N GLY A 60 -9.63 8.89 5.22
CA GLY A 60 -10.31 7.98 6.12
C GLY A 60 -9.33 7.28 7.05
N LEU A 61 -9.82 6.89 8.22
CA LEU A 61 -9.07 6.14 9.21
C LEU A 61 -9.40 4.66 9.11
N ARG A 62 -8.40 3.84 8.80
CA ARG A 62 -8.49 2.39 8.95
C ARG A 62 -7.91 2.00 10.30
N VAL A 63 -8.69 1.30 11.12
CA VAL A 63 -8.25 0.73 12.40
C VAL A 63 -8.09 -0.77 12.19
N LEU A 64 -6.91 -1.29 12.51
CA LEU A 64 -6.60 -2.72 12.42
C LEU A 64 -6.12 -3.23 13.78
N GLU A 65 -6.69 -4.32 14.23
CA GLU A 65 -6.24 -5.08 15.38
C GLU A 65 -5.11 -6.03 14.97
N GLY A 66 -4.03 -6.04 15.76
CA GLY A 66 -2.82 -6.82 15.48
C GLY A 66 -3.12 -8.31 15.29
N ILE A 67 -3.81 -8.93 16.25
CA ILE A 67 -4.11 -10.37 16.18
C ILE A 67 -5.13 -10.65 15.09
N ALA A 68 -6.31 -10.02 15.18
CA ALA A 68 -7.45 -10.35 14.35
C ALA A 68 -7.19 -10.06 12.86
N ASP A 69 -6.59 -8.92 12.53
CA ASP A 69 -6.42 -8.48 11.13
C ASP A 69 -5.04 -8.83 10.54
N LEU A 70 -4.01 -8.94 11.39
CA LEU A 70 -2.61 -9.04 10.93
C LEU A 70 -1.85 -10.26 11.45
N GLY A 71 -2.46 -11.11 12.28
CA GLY A 71 -1.79 -12.26 12.89
C GLY A 71 -0.61 -11.89 13.79
N VAL A 72 -0.59 -10.64 14.26
CA VAL A 72 0.44 -10.08 15.12
C VAL A 72 0.05 -10.30 16.58
N PRO A 73 0.80 -11.12 17.35
CA PRO A 73 0.45 -11.40 18.74
C PRO A 73 0.61 -10.16 19.62
N ASP A 74 -0.22 -10.11 20.66
CA ASP A 74 -0.12 -9.13 21.72
C ASP A 74 1.27 -9.11 22.35
N GLN A 75 1.71 -7.91 22.73
CA GLN A 75 2.97 -7.76 23.45
C GLN A 75 2.71 -7.45 24.92
N ASN A 76 3.21 -8.30 25.81
CA ASN A 76 3.01 -8.19 27.26
C ASN A 76 1.52 -8.11 27.64
N GLY A 77 0.67 -8.91 26.98
CA GLY A 77 -0.78 -8.97 27.24
C GLY A 77 -1.53 -7.69 26.91
N ARG A 78 -1.01 -6.85 26.01
CA ARG A 78 -1.73 -5.67 25.51
C ARG A 78 -1.94 -5.77 24.01
N PRO A 79 -3.16 -5.47 23.52
CA PRO A 79 -3.47 -5.47 22.11
C PRO A 79 -2.64 -4.43 21.37
N ILE A 80 -2.15 -4.83 20.21
CA ILE A 80 -1.53 -3.92 19.26
C ILE A 80 -2.62 -3.43 18.32
N VAL A 81 -2.77 -2.12 18.22
CA VAL A 81 -3.73 -1.50 17.29
C VAL A 81 -2.97 -0.59 16.36
N TYR A 82 -3.29 -0.68 15.07
CA TYR A 82 -2.74 0.13 14.01
C TYR A 82 -3.82 1.09 13.50
N TYR A 83 -3.44 2.35 13.38
CA TYR A 83 -4.27 3.43 12.85
C TYR A 83 -3.63 3.94 11.58
N ILE A 84 -4.32 3.75 10.45
CA ILE A 84 -3.76 3.98 9.12
C ILE A 84 -4.59 5.06 8.43
N LEU A 85 -3.91 6.10 7.97
CA LEU A 85 -4.51 7.17 7.18
C LEU A 85 -4.51 6.77 5.70
N CYS A 86 -5.70 6.50 5.19
CA CYS A 86 -5.94 6.15 3.81
C CYS A 86 -6.59 7.30 3.06
N ARG A 87 -6.33 7.38 1.75
CA ARG A 87 -7.15 8.20 0.85
C ARG A 87 -8.49 7.50 0.63
N ARG A 88 -9.57 8.27 0.56
CA ARG A 88 -10.84 7.72 0.05
C ARG A 88 -10.80 7.62 -1.47
N PHE A 89 -11.02 6.41 -1.98
CA PHE A 89 -11.16 6.19 -3.41
C PHE A 89 -12.39 6.92 -3.94
N GLY A 90 -12.22 7.60 -5.07
CA GLY A 90 -13.26 8.40 -5.72
C GLY A 90 -13.28 9.86 -5.28
N GLU A 91 -12.62 10.20 -4.16
CA GLU A 91 -12.53 11.58 -3.67
C GLU A 91 -11.28 12.28 -4.20
N GLU A 92 -11.36 13.59 -4.40
CA GLU A 92 -10.19 14.42 -4.67
C GLU A 92 -9.20 14.36 -3.51
N SER A 93 -7.91 14.47 -3.83
CA SER A 93 -6.90 14.59 -2.79
C SER A 93 -7.08 15.92 -2.05
N PRO A 94 -6.86 15.97 -0.72
CA PRO A 94 -6.86 17.24 -0.02
C PRO A 94 -5.89 18.23 -0.66
N SER A 95 -6.23 19.51 -0.68
CA SER A 95 -5.47 20.57 -1.38
C SER A 95 -4.04 20.76 -0.86
N TYR A 96 -3.78 20.38 0.39
CA TYR A 96 -2.46 20.40 1.03
C TYR A 96 -1.62 19.14 0.72
N VAL A 97 -2.15 18.19 -0.06
CA VAL A 97 -1.44 16.98 -0.52
C VAL A 97 -1.14 17.11 -2.00
N ASP A 98 0.15 17.18 -2.36
CA ASP A 98 0.57 17.16 -3.75
C ASP A 98 0.56 15.73 -4.31
N ALA A 99 -0.51 15.39 -5.04
CA ALA A 99 -0.68 14.09 -5.70
C ALA A 99 0.36 13.82 -6.78
N LYS A 100 1.06 14.85 -7.28
CA LYS A 100 2.10 14.73 -8.33
C LYS A 100 3.51 14.74 -7.74
N ALA A 101 3.67 14.88 -6.43
CA ALA A 101 4.96 15.03 -5.77
C ALA A 101 5.92 13.87 -6.11
N PHE A 102 5.43 12.62 -6.10
CA PHE A 102 6.24 11.45 -6.45
C PHE A 102 6.81 11.54 -7.89
N PHE A 103 5.96 11.85 -8.88
CA PHE A 103 6.38 12.00 -10.27
C PHE A 103 7.40 13.14 -10.43
N SER A 104 7.13 14.25 -9.76
CA SER A 104 8.01 15.42 -9.70
C SER A 104 9.40 15.09 -9.11
N ASP A 105 9.43 14.35 -8.01
CA ASP A 105 10.63 14.00 -7.26
C ASP A 105 11.43 12.88 -7.95
N PHE A 106 10.76 12.01 -8.69
CA PHE A 106 11.38 10.96 -9.49
C PHE A 106 12.00 11.48 -10.78
N ARG A 107 11.47 12.57 -11.35
CA ARG A 107 11.95 13.14 -12.60
C ARG A 107 13.35 13.76 -12.47
N ASP A 108 14.25 13.46 -13.40
CA ASP A 108 15.58 14.09 -13.44
C ASP A 108 15.51 15.53 -13.96
N ARG A 109 15.25 16.48 -13.06
CA ARG A 109 15.13 17.91 -13.36
C ARG A 109 16.45 18.57 -13.80
N ARG A 110 17.60 17.89 -13.69
CA ARG A 110 18.88 18.45 -14.17
C ARG A 110 18.90 18.54 -15.69
N ARG A 111 18.20 17.62 -16.37
CA ARG A 111 18.09 17.55 -17.83
C ARG A 111 17.14 18.58 -18.43
N GLU A 112 16.33 19.21 -17.60
CA GLU A 112 15.36 20.23 -18.04
C GLU A 112 15.97 21.64 -18.02
N ARG A 113 17.15 21.80 -17.40
CA ARG A 113 17.83 23.09 -17.35
C ARG A 113 18.44 23.36 -18.74
N ASN A 114 17.88 24.34 -19.43
CA ASN A 114 18.28 24.76 -20.78
C ASN A 114 17.97 23.74 -21.89
N ALA A 115 17.00 22.86 -21.68
CA ALA A 115 16.52 21.95 -22.71
C ALA A 115 15.29 22.53 -23.41
N ASP A 116 15.14 22.22 -24.70
CA ASP A 116 13.96 22.60 -25.48
C ASP A 116 12.71 21.86 -24.97
N GLU A 117 11.53 22.41 -25.27
CA GLU A 117 10.24 21.92 -24.79
C GLU A 117 10.01 20.43 -25.12
N GLU A 118 10.42 19.99 -26.30
CA GLU A 118 10.31 18.60 -26.73
C GLU A 118 11.10 17.63 -25.83
N ILE A 119 12.31 18.01 -25.40
CA ILE A 119 13.15 17.20 -24.50
C ILE A 119 12.52 17.14 -23.11
N VAL A 120 11.92 18.25 -22.66
CA VAL A 120 11.21 18.30 -21.37
C VAL A 120 10.00 17.37 -21.39
N GLU A 121 9.20 17.37 -22.45
CA GLU A 121 8.06 16.46 -22.62
C GLU A 121 8.51 15.00 -22.71
N LEU A 122 9.57 14.70 -23.47
CA LEU A 122 10.14 13.36 -23.52
C LEU A 122 10.61 12.89 -22.13
N ASN A 123 11.24 13.76 -21.34
CA ASN A 123 11.68 13.44 -19.99
C ASN A 123 10.50 13.17 -19.03
N LYS A 124 9.39 13.91 -19.18
CA LYS A 124 8.14 13.65 -18.44
C LYS A 124 7.59 12.26 -18.80
N ASN A 125 7.43 11.98 -20.08
CA ASN A 125 6.90 10.70 -20.58
C ASN A 125 7.79 9.52 -20.18
N SER A 126 9.10 9.68 -20.31
CA SER A 126 10.11 8.71 -19.85
C SER A 126 10.00 8.46 -18.34
N SER A 127 9.79 9.50 -17.53
CA SER A 127 9.62 9.34 -16.09
C SER A 127 8.37 8.53 -15.76
N VAL A 128 7.25 8.77 -16.45
CA VAL A 128 6.01 7.98 -16.27
C VAL A 128 6.25 6.52 -16.65
N PHE A 129 6.91 6.26 -17.78
CA PHE A 129 7.29 4.91 -18.20
C PHE A 129 8.11 4.19 -17.14
N TRP A 130 9.19 4.81 -16.66
CA TRP A 130 10.06 4.20 -15.67
C TRP A 130 9.32 3.95 -14.35
N ILE A 131 8.52 4.90 -13.87
CA ILE A 131 7.72 4.72 -12.66
C ILE A 131 6.76 3.54 -12.81
N ALA A 132 6.03 3.47 -13.92
CA ALA A 132 5.10 2.37 -14.19
C ALA A 132 5.83 1.02 -14.23
N ARG A 133 6.97 0.94 -14.94
CA ARG A 133 7.77 -0.30 -15.02
C ARG A 133 8.29 -0.72 -13.65
N LEU A 134 8.92 0.20 -12.91
CA LEU A 134 9.49 -0.06 -11.59
C LEU A 134 8.40 -0.49 -10.60
N TRP A 135 7.25 0.17 -10.64
CA TRP A 135 6.11 -0.16 -9.81
C TRP A 135 5.56 -1.55 -10.12
N LEU A 136 5.30 -1.87 -11.39
CA LEU A 136 4.83 -3.20 -11.80
C LEU A 136 5.81 -4.31 -11.42
N THR A 137 7.11 -4.09 -11.62
CA THR A 137 8.12 -5.04 -11.15
C THR A 137 8.06 -5.18 -9.63
N LEU A 138 7.87 -4.10 -8.86
CA LEU A 138 7.78 -4.19 -7.41
C LEU A 138 6.56 -5.00 -6.96
N GLN A 139 5.43 -4.82 -7.64
CA GLN A 139 4.20 -5.58 -7.41
C GLN A 139 4.41 -7.08 -7.67
N TYR A 140 5.11 -7.44 -8.75
CA TYR A 140 5.50 -8.82 -9.04
C TYR A 140 6.27 -9.45 -7.87
N PHE A 141 7.22 -8.73 -7.26
CA PHE A 141 7.95 -9.25 -6.10
C PHE A 141 7.06 -9.43 -4.85
N PHE A 142 6.11 -8.52 -4.62
CA PHE A 142 5.28 -8.57 -3.41
C PHE A 142 4.13 -9.57 -3.47
N TYR A 143 3.61 -9.86 -4.66
CA TYR A 143 2.35 -10.59 -4.80
C TYR A 143 2.49 -11.85 -5.65
N ASP A 144 3.19 -11.79 -6.78
CA ASP A 144 3.26 -12.94 -7.69
C ASP A 144 4.36 -13.93 -7.27
N ARG A 145 5.58 -13.44 -7.01
CA ARG A 145 6.72 -14.28 -6.64
C ARG A 145 6.53 -15.03 -5.31
N ILE A 146 5.68 -14.51 -4.43
CA ILE A 146 5.42 -15.06 -3.10
C ILE A 146 4.15 -15.94 -3.09
N ASP A 147 3.44 -16.07 -4.23
CA ASP A 147 2.11 -16.68 -4.31
C ASP A 147 1.11 -16.04 -3.33
N ARG A 148 1.16 -14.71 -3.24
CA ARG A 148 0.36 -13.90 -2.32
C ARG A 148 -0.71 -13.13 -3.08
N GLN A 149 -1.98 -13.37 -2.73
CA GLN A 149 -3.09 -12.56 -3.23
C GLN A 149 -3.05 -11.14 -2.66
N VAL A 150 -3.39 -10.15 -3.49
CA VAL A 150 -3.36 -8.71 -3.14
C VAL A 150 -4.27 -8.37 -1.94
N GLY A 151 -5.28 -9.21 -1.66
CA GLY A 151 -6.20 -9.06 -0.51
C GLY A 151 -5.75 -9.73 0.80
N ASN A 152 -4.67 -10.53 0.81
CA ASN A 152 -4.20 -11.16 2.04
C ASN A 152 -3.30 -10.19 2.83
N LEU A 153 -3.86 -9.50 3.82
CA LEU A 153 -3.12 -8.59 4.69
C LEU A 153 -2.22 -9.34 5.69
N TYR A 154 -2.55 -10.55 6.14
CA TYR A 154 -1.77 -11.28 7.16
C TYR A 154 -0.29 -11.43 6.81
N ASP A 155 0.03 -11.70 5.55
CA ASP A 155 1.41 -11.97 5.10
C ASP A 155 2.18 -10.73 4.62
N TRP A 156 1.68 -9.51 4.89
CA TRP A 156 2.35 -8.28 4.43
C TRP A 156 3.82 -8.19 4.88
N ARG A 157 4.13 -8.75 6.05
CA ARG A 157 5.49 -8.72 6.61
C ARG A 157 6.50 -9.56 5.82
N ASN A 158 6.00 -10.55 5.08
CA ASN A 158 6.80 -11.47 4.28
C ASN A 158 6.98 -10.97 2.84
N ALA A 159 6.32 -9.86 2.47
CA ALA A 159 6.46 -9.22 1.16
C ALA A 159 7.81 -8.50 1.06
N LEU A 160 8.85 -9.28 0.75
CA LEU A 160 10.24 -8.85 0.71
C LEU A 160 10.74 -8.72 -0.74
N VAL A 161 11.61 -7.74 -0.97
CA VAL A 161 12.32 -7.56 -2.22
C VAL A 161 13.78 -7.23 -1.96
N LYS A 162 14.67 -7.99 -2.58
CA LYS A 162 16.10 -7.71 -2.59
C LYS A 162 16.41 -6.78 -3.76
N GLU A 163 17.08 -5.65 -3.50
CA GLU A 163 17.40 -4.65 -4.52
C GLU A 163 18.16 -5.25 -5.71
N THR A 164 19.09 -6.19 -5.45
CA THR A 164 19.86 -6.85 -6.51
C THR A 164 19.00 -7.70 -7.43
N ASP A 165 18.00 -8.40 -6.87
CA ASP A 165 17.10 -9.26 -7.63
C ASP A 165 16.16 -8.39 -8.47
N PHE A 166 15.65 -7.31 -7.88
CA PHE A 166 14.82 -6.33 -8.55
C PHE A 166 15.53 -5.68 -9.75
N ILE A 167 16.79 -5.25 -9.56
CA ILE A 167 17.61 -4.69 -10.64
C ILE A 167 17.87 -5.73 -11.73
N THR A 168 18.16 -6.98 -11.35
CA THR A 168 18.38 -8.07 -12.31
C THR A 168 17.12 -8.32 -13.14
N GLN A 169 15.96 -8.43 -12.49
CA GLN A 169 14.67 -8.61 -13.17
C GLN A 169 14.39 -7.47 -14.14
N LEU A 170 14.57 -6.21 -13.72
CA LEU A 170 14.38 -5.05 -14.60
C LEU A 170 15.30 -5.06 -15.83
N LYS A 171 16.57 -5.46 -15.66
CA LYS A 171 17.48 -5.56 -16.79
C LYS A 171 16.99 -6.60 -17.78
N THR A 172 16.63 -7.80 -17.31
CA THR A 172 16.08 -8.86 -18.15
C THR A 172 14.80 -8.41 -18.86
N ASP A 173 13.90 -7.73 -18.15
CA ASP A 173 12.65 -7.24 -18.71
C ASP A 173 12.88 -6.19 -19.80
N ILE A 174 13.74 -5.20 -19.53
CA ILE A 174 14.05 -4.13 -20.49
C ILE A 174 14.80 -4.70 -21.70
N GLU A 175 15.73 -5.64 -21.50
CA GLU A 175 16.41 -6.35 -22.58
C GLU A 175 15.42 -7.12 -23.46
N THR A 176 14.48 -7.84 -22.84
CA THR A 176 13.42 -8.55 -23.55
C THR A 176 12.58 -7.59 -24.39
N MET A 177 12.12 -6.47 -23.80
CA MET A 177 11.35 -5.44 -24.50
C MET A 177 12.13 -4.72 -25.61
N GLY A 178 13.45 -4.54 -25.46
CA GLY A 178 14.27 -3.96 -26.53
C GLY A 178 14.45 -4.94 -27.69
N ASN A 179 14.63 -6.22 -27.37
CA ASN A 179 14.85 -7.27 -28.36
C ASN A 179 13.58 -7.64 -29.15
N THR A 180 12.38 -7.25 -28.71
CA THR A 180 11.15 -7.40 -29.51
C THR A 180 11.08 -6.44 -30.72
N GLY A 181 12.03 -5.50 -30.83
CA GLY A 181 12.09 -4.53 -31.92
C GLY A 181 11.56 -3.15 -31.52
N ARG A 182 12.05 -2.13 -32.22
CA ARG A 182 11.66 -0.73 -32.04
C ARG A 182 10.29 -0.47 -32.70
N PRO A 183 9.27 0.01 -31.96
CA PRO A 183 7.99 0.39 -32.54
C PRO A 183 8.09 1.54 -33.56
N GLU A 184 7.14 1.59 -34.49
CA GLU A 184 7.00 2.73 -35.41
C GLU A 184 6.31 3.93 -34.74
N GLY A 185 6.46 5.13 -35.34
CA GLY A 185 5.82 6.36 -34.88
C GLY A 185 6.36 6.90 -33.54
N GLU A 186 5.51 7.64 -32.82
CA GLU A 186 5.85 8.32 -31.57
C GLU A 186 6.29 7.36 -30.45
N ALA A 187 5.75 6.13 -30.42
CA ALA A 187 6.16 5.10 -29.47
C ALA A 187 7.64 4.73 -29.61
N GLY A 188 8.21 4.88 -30.81
CA GLY A 188 9.63 4.66 -31.07
C GLY A 188 10.54 5.65 -30.33
N LEU A 189 10.09 6.89 -30.06
CA LEU A 189 10.88 7.89 -29.33
C LEU A 189 11.07 7.50 -27.87
N LEU A 190 10.01 6.99 -27.22
CA LEU A 190 10.09 6.47 -25.86
C LEU A 190 10.94 5.21 -25.81
N TRP A 191 10.84 4.34 -26.82
CA TRP A 191 11.69 3.17 -26.98
C TRP A 191 13.17 3.55 -27.04
N ASP A 192 13.52 4.52 -27.88
CA ASP A 192 14.91 4.99 -28.03
C ASP A 192 15.44 5.52 -26.69
N ASP A 193 14.64 6.32 -25.99
CA ASP A 193 15.01 6.90 -24.70
C ASP A 193 15.26 5.85 -23.61
N TYR A 194 14.32 4.91 -23.39
CA TYR A 194 14.53 3.90 -22.35
C TYR A 194 15.64 2.92 -22.71
N TRP A 195 15.79 2.59 -24.00
CA TRP A 195 16.80 1.65 -24.47
C TRP A 195 18.22 2.21 -24.32
N GLN A 196 18.41 3.49 -24.60
CA GLN A 196 19.66 4.19 -24.31
C GLN A 196 19.95 4.24 -22.81
N LYS A 197 18.92 4.32 -21.96
CA LYS A 197 19.04 4.37 -20.50
C LYS A 197 19.24 3.02 -19.82
N ARG A 198 19.28 1.89 -20.53
CA ARG A 198 19.44 0.54 -19.93
C ARG A 198 20.64 0.41 -18.99
N ALA A 199 21.75 1.08 -19.28
CA ALA A 199 22.95 1.07 -18.43
C ALA A 199 22.72 1.78 -17.08
N SER A 200 21.74 2.69 -17.02
CA SER A 200 21.38 3.48 -15.83
C SER A 200 20.29 2.82 -14.97
N ILE A 201 19.82 1.61 -15.31
CA ILE A 201 18.79 0.89 -14.54
C ILE A 201 19.12 0.83 -13.03
N PRO A 202 20.35 0.51 -12.58
CA PRO A 202 20.66 0.49 -11.15
C PRO A 202 20.44 1.84 -10.45
N GLN A 203 20.83 2.95 -11.09
CA GLN A 203 20.68 4.29 -10.55
C GLN A 203 19.20 4.69 -10.49
N ILE A 204 18.44 4.36 -11.54
CA ILE A 204 17.00 4.59 -11.62
C ILE A 204 16.26 3.80 -10.52
N ALA A 205 16.57 2.51 -10.37
CA ALA A 205 16.00 1.65 -9.34
C ALA A 205 16.29 2.17 -7.92
N ARG A 206 17.54 2.55 -7.63
CA ARG A 206 17.92 3.12 -6.32
C ARG A 206 17.17 4.41 -6.00
N ARG A 207 16.99 5.28 -6.99
CA ARG A 207 16.18 6.50 -6.84
C ARG A 207 14.74 6.14 -6.52
N PHE A 208 14.18 5.14 -7.21
CA PHE A 208 12.84 4.63 -6.94
C PHE A 208 12.71 4.09 -5.52
N PHE A 209 13.59 3.19 -5.06
CA PHE A 209 13.57 2.69 -3.68
C PHE A 209 13.66 3.80 -2.64
N LYS A 210 14.53 4.79 -2.87
CA LYS A 210 14.65 5.96 -1.97
C LYS A 210 13.32 6.71 -1.86
N LEU A 211 12.64 6.96 -2.99
CA LEU A 211 11.34 7.64 -2.98
C LEU A 211 10.24 6.76 -2.39
N MET A 212 10.19 5.47 -2.73
CA MET A 212 9.24 4.54 -2.13
C MET A 212 9.36 4.48 -0.60
N LYS A 213 10.59 4.53 -0.07
CA LYS A 213 10.85 4.67 1.38
C LYS A 213 10.35 6.03 1.91
N GLN A 214 10.68 7.12 1.21
CA GLN A 214 10.28 8.49 1.61
C GLN A 214 8.75 8.63 1.69
N TYR A 215 8.03 8.09 0.71
CA TYR A 215 6.57 8.09 0.63
C TYR A 215 5.92 6.92 1.41
N ARG A 216 6.70 6.21 2.24
CA ARG A 216 6.23 5.14 3.14
C ARG A 216 5.53 3.98 2.44
N MET A 217 5.88 3.70 1.19
CA MET A 217 5.36 2.54 0.45
C MET A 217 6.14 1.26 0.76
N ILE A 218 7.39 1.42 1.18
CA ILE A 218 8.27 0.33 1.61
C ILE A 218 9.05 0.75 2.86
N GLU A 219 9.59 -0.24 3.54
CA GLU A 219 10.45 -0.09 4.71
C GLU A 219 11.72 -0.92 4.53
N GLN A 220 12.81 -0.47 5.17
CA GLN A 220 14.05 -1.23 5.18
C GLN A 220 13.94 -2.31 6.26
N THR A 221 14.43 -3.51 5.98
CA THR A 221 14.54 -4.56 7.00
C THR A 221 15.83 -4.39 7.81
N ASP A 222 16.09 -5.36 8.69
CA ASP A 222 17.36 -5.53 9.38
C ASP A 222 18.52 -5.88 8.44
N GLN A 223 18.22 -6.34 7.22
CA GLN A 223 19.20 -6.72 6.22
C GLN A 223 19.38 -5.63 5.17
N ASP A 224 20.63 -5.27 4.90
CA ASP A 224 20.92 -4.23 3.90
C ASP A 224 20.53 -4.67 2.48
N GLY A 225 19.99 -3.71 1.71
CA GLY A 225 19.48 -3.96 0.37
C GLY A 225 18.23 -4.84 0.31
N ILE A 226 17.62 -5.20 1.45
CA ILE A 226 16.32 -5.88 1.51
C ILE A 226 15.26 -4.90 2.00
N TRP A 227 14.18 -4.83 1.23
CA TRP A 227 13.06 -3.96 1.48
C TRP A 227 11.80 -4.79 1.69
N ARG A 228 10.87 -4.24 2.45
CA ARG A 228 9.59 -4.85 2.75
C ARG A 228 8.47 -3.89 2.37
N GLN A 229 7.33 -4.41 1.94
CA GLN A 229 6.12 -3.60 1.83
C GLN A 229 5.75 -2.98 3.19
N SER A 230 5.37 -1.70 3.23
CA SER A 230 4.82 -1.12 4.46
C SER A 230 3.38 -1.58 4.69
N LEU A 231 2.91 -1.55 5.93
CA LEU A 231 1.51 -1.87 6.22
C LEU A 231 0.56 -0.89 5.52
N VAL A 232 0.89 0.40 5.49
CA VAL A 232 0.12 1.43 4.75
C VAL A 232 -0.04 1.04 3.29
N ALA A 233 1.04 0.64 2.62
CA ALA A 233 0.96 0.23 1.22
C ALA A 233 0.13 -1.04 1.04
N ALA A 234 0.24 -2.01 1.95
CA ALA A 234 -0.57 -3.23 1.89
C ALA A 234 -2.07 -2.91 2.02
N VAL A 235 -2.45 -2.02 2.94
CA VAL A 235 -3.84 -1.59 3.14
C VAL A 235 -4.37 -0.79 1.96
N ASP A 236 -3.58 0.15 1.43
CA ASP A 236 -3.97 0.90 0.24
C ASP A 236 -4.17 -0.05 -0.96
N MET A 237 -3.26 -0.99 -1.17
CA MET A 237 -3.34 -1.98 -2.26
C MET A 237 -4.52 -2.93 -2.11
N SER A 238 -4.80 -3.43 -0.90
CA SER A 238 -5.99 -4.23 -0.60
C SER A 238 -7.26 -3.43 -0.88
N GLY A 239 -7.32 -2.17 -0.45
CA GLY A 239 -8.45 -1.29 -0.73
C GLY A 239 -8.66 -1.00 -2.23
N ILE A 240 -7.58 -0.87 -3.01
CA ILE A 240 -7.65 -0.75 -4.47
C ILE A 240 -8.19 -2.04 -5.07
N ALA A 241 -7.65 -3.19 -4.70
CA ALA A 241 -8.06 -4.49 -5.23
C ALA A 241 -9.54 -4.78 -4.94
N ASP A 242 -9.98 -4.59 -3.68
CA ASP A 242 -11.35 -4.81 -3.22
C ASP A 242 -12.40 -3.92 -3.92
N ARG A 243 -11.99 -2.81 -4.54
CA ARG A 243 -12.91 -1.95 -5.30
C ARG A 243 -12.77 -2.14 -6.81
N SER A 244 -11.53 -2.12 -7.30
CA SER A 244 -11.22 -2.11 -8.74
C SER A 244 -11.25 -3.49 -9.37
N LEU A 245 -11.12 -4.56 -8.59
CA LEU A 245 -11.15 -5.94 -9.10
C LEU A 245 -12.38 -6.69 -8.64
N ARG A 246 -13.19 -6.16 -7.71
CA ARG A 246 -14.36 -6.86 -7.15
C ARG A 246 -15.37 -7.35 -8.19
N TYR A 247 -15.52 -6.66 -9.31
CA TYR A 247 -16.39 -7.10 -10.40
C TYR A 247 -15.76 -8.18 -11.28
N LEU A 248 -14.44 -8.37 -11.20
CA LEU A 248 -13.67 -9.42 -11.88
C LEU A 248 -13.41 -10.63 -10.98
N MET A 249 -13.44 -10.44 -9.66
CA MET A 249 -13.31 -11.52 -8.70
C MET A 249 -14.59 -12.38 -8.74
N PRO A 250 -14.47 -13.72 -8.66
CA PRO A 250 -15.63 -14.58 -8.43
C PRO A 250 -16.40 -14.02 -7.24
N ALA A 251 -17.74 -14.00 -7.32
CA ALA A 251 -18.55 -13.61 -6.17
C ALA A 251 -18.05 -14.44 -4.98
N VAL A 252 -17.43 -13.76 -4.03
CA VAL A 252 -16.91 -14.39 -2.84
C VAL A 252 -18.15 -14.94 -2.14
N ASP A 253 -18.35 -16.24 -2.30
CA ASP A 253 -19.42 -16.94 -1.60
C ASP A 253 -19.04 -16.83 -0.13
N GLN A 254 -19.63 -15.85 0.56
CA GLN A 254 -19.27 -15.53 1.94
C GLN A 254 -19.42 -16.78 2.82
N ALA A 255 -20.35 -17.68 2.46
CA ALA A 255 -20.52 -18.98 3.08
C ALA A 255 -19.25 -19.86 3.01
N LEU A 256 -18.50 -19.83 1.90
CA LEU A 256 -17.25 -20.57 1.74
C LEU A 256 -16.12 -19.97 2.57
N LEU A 257 -16.03 -18.65 2.70
CA LEU A 257 -15.04 -17.99 3.56
C LEU A 257 -15.31 -18.28 5.04
N THR A 258 -16.56 -18.19 5.49
CA THR A 258 -16.94 -18.51 6.87
C THR A 258 -16.69 -19.99 7.18
N ARG A 259 -16.96 -20.88 6.22
CA ARG A 259 -16.69 -22.31 6.35
C ARG A 259 -15.20 -22.65 6.31
N ALA A 260 -14.41 -21.93 5.53
CA ALA A 260 -12.95 -22.08 5.53
C ALA A 260 -12.34 -21.56 6.84
N GLN A 261 -12.82 -20.44 7.37
CA GLN A 261 -12.41 -19.91 8.66
C GLN A 261 -12.80 -20.82 9.84
N SER A 262 -13.98 -21.45 9.79
CA SER A 262 -14.40 -22.42 10.82
C SER A 262 -13.56 -23.70 10.80
N LEU A 263 -13.21 -24.18 9.59
CA LEU A 263 -12.32 -25.33 9.41
C LEU A 263 -10.88 -25.06 9.85
N ILE A 264 -10.37 -23.83 9.69
CA ILE A 264 -9.03 -23.43 10.10
C ILE A 264 -8.97 -23.17 11.63
N ASN A 265 -10.03 -22.62 12.22
CA ASN A 265 -10.06 -22.24 13.63
C ASN A 265 -10.63 -23.33 14.56
N GLY A 266 -11.12 -24.45 14.02
CA GLY A 266 -11.55 -25.61 14.80
C GLY A 266 -12.84 -25.45 15.61
N TYR A 267 -13.62 -24.40 15.34
CA TYR A 267 -14.95 -24.21 15.94
C TYR A 267 -16.02 -24.63 14.93
N GLU A 268 -16.56 -25.84 15.10
CA GLU A 268 -17.84 -26.21 14.49
C GLU A 268 -18.94 -25.44 15.23
N GLU A 269 -19.42 -24.33 14.66
CA GLU A 269 -20.74 -23.81 15.04
C GLU A 269 -21.79 -24.79 14.51
N LEU A 270 -22.33 -25.59 15.43
CA LEU A 270 -23.56 -26.36 15.22
C LEU A 270 -24.67 -25.37 14.85
N PHE A 271 -25.15 -25.45 13.61
CA PHE A 271 -26.43 -24.88 13.23
C PHE A 271 -27.50 -25.51 14.14
N VAL A 272 -27.99 -24.71 15.11
CA VAL A 272 -29.22 -25.02 15.83
C VAL A 272 -30.37 -24.94 14.82
N GLY A 273 -31.12 -26.03 14.73
CA GLY A 273 -32.00 -26.35 13.62
C GLY A 273 -33.20 -25.41 13.44
N GLU A 274 -33.72 -25.42 12.21
CA GLU A 274 -35.10 -25.05 11.94
C GLU A 274 -36.02 -26.01 12.71
N GLU A 275 -36.70 -25.50 13.75
CA GLU A 275 -37.85 -26.18 14.34
C GLU A 275 -38.98 -26.21 13.29
N ASP A 276 -39.30 -27.42 12.82
CA ASP A 276 -40.56 -27.73 12.17
C ASP A 276 -41.72 -27.31 13.09
N ALA A 277 -42.41 -26.24 12.72
CA ALA A 277 -43.69 -25.89 13.33
C ALA A 277 -44.76 -26.91 12.86
N PRO A 278 -45.54 -27.52 13.77
CA PRO A 278 -46.61 -28.43 13.36
C PRO A 278 -47.74 -27.63 12.71
N ASP A 279 -48.05 -28.03 11.48
CA ASP A 279 -49.17 -27.56 10.67
C ASP A 279 -50.48 -27.80 11.44
N SER A 280 -51.15 -26.73 11.85
CA SER A 280 -52.46 -26.78 12.49
C SER A 280 -53.52 -26.27 11.50
N ARG A 281 -53.98 -27.19 10.65
CA ARG A 281 -55.25 -27.11 9.93
C ARG A 281 -55.88 -28.50 9.85
N ASP A 282 -56.74 -28.79 10.82
CA ASP A 282 -58.17 -29.06 10.65
C ASP A 282 -58.81 -29.52 11.97
#